data_AF-A0AAN6ZRU2-F1
#
_entry.id   AF-A0AAN6ZRU2-F1
#
_cell.length_a   1.000
_cell.length_b   1.000
_cell.length_c   1.000
_cell.angle_alpha   90.00
_cell.angle_beta   90.00
_cell.angle_gamma   90.00
#
_symmetry.space_group_name_H-M   'P 1'
#
loop_
_entity.id
_entity.type
_entity.pdbx_description
1 polymer ?
#
loop_
_entity_poly.entity_id
_entity_poly.type
_entity_poly.pdbx_seq_one_letter_code
_entity_poly.pdbx_strand_id
1 'polypeptide(L)'
;MRPDEASTTAFELQHPYPDDTPRGTSPERRDAWLFLAACFMIEALVWAATHAPFADTGSVAVIGTCAMGIMYLDTPLIMYLHRRFPKPARYSTILGLLTMCLALALSSFSTTVTHLIITQGVFYALGGSVAYASCIIYLEEWFVARRGLAFGIIWSATGLAGVVLPLVLEYLFQAKGYQTTLRVFAGVVFGLTAPLAWFVKPRLPVARVGSARRVELGFVVRRPFVLFQVFNVLEAVGFFLPGIYLPSYARAMIDRLEVTRCLLVSTGLSVNLPVLYLFTVVYRLFAGAYTSAWPGIMKVITGRGSDGGGSGHGKAADPSMVFAFLAMGRGVGNVISGPLSEVLVSGMPWKGQAFGGYGSGYGGLIAFTGASALLGGGSYVWKRLGWM
;
A
#
# COMPACT_ATOMS: atom_id res chain seq x y z
N MET A 1 -11.92 -46.23 -42.39
CA MET A 1 -11.88 -45.06 -41.49
C MET A 1 -11.20 -45.49 -40.20
N ARG A 2 -9.99 -45.00 -39.94
CA ARG A 2 -9.17 -45.44 -38.80
C ARG A 2 -9.67 -44.81 -37.49
N PRO A 3 -9.61 -45.51 -36.33
CA PRO A 3 -10.10 -45.01 -35.05
C PRO A 3 -9.10 -44.14 -34.26
N ASP A 4 -8.00 -43.67 -34.87
CA ASP A 4 -6.83 -43.16 -34.13
C ASP A 4 -6.70 -41.63 -34.06
N GLU A 5 -7.66 -40.85 -34.55
CA GLU A 5 -7.61 -39.37 -34.51
C GLU A 5 -8.36 -38.74 -33.33
N ALA A 6 -9.19 -39.50 -32.60
CA ALA A 6 -9.96 -38.99 -31.48
C ALA A 6 -9.20 -39.01 -30.13
N SER A 7 -8.14 -39.82 -30.01
CA SER A 7 -7.34 -39.92 -28.77
C SER A 7 -6.21 -38.90 -28.68
N THR A 8 -5.77 -38.34 -29.81
CA THR A 8 -4.64 -37.39 -29.85
C THR A 8 -5.09 -35.96 -29.51
N THR A 9 -6.39 -35.66 -29.59
CA THR A 9 -6.95 -34.35 -29.23
C THR A 9 -7.36 -34.25 -27.74
N ALA A 10 -7.36 -35.36 -27.00
CA ALA A 10 -7.71 -35.38 -25.58
C ALA A 10 -6.49 -35.19 -24.65
N PHE A 11 -5.26 -35.35 -25.14
CA PHE A 11 -4.04 -35.26 -24.33
C PHE A 11 -3.41 -33.85 -24.30
N GLU A 12 -3.83 -32.92 -25.17
CA GLU A 12 -3.31 -31.54 -25.16
C GLU A 12 -3.99 -30.60 -24.14
N LEU A 13 -4.98 -31.06 -23.36
CA LEU A 13 -5.69 -30.22 -22.38
C LEU A 13 -5.15 -30.31 -20.94
N GLN A 14 -3.93 -30.82 -20.74
CA GLN A 14 -3.41 -31.17 -19.42
C GLN A 14 -2.05 -30.53 -19.03
N HIS A 15 -1.77 -29.32 -19.52
CA HIS A 15 -0.74 -28.44 -18.93
C HIS A 15 -1.39 -27.21 -18.26
N PRO A 16 -1.44 -27.12 -16.92
CA PRO A 16 -2.03 -25.97 -16.21
C PRO A 16 -1.12 -24.73 -16.13
N TYR A 17 -0.02 -24.66 -16.88
CA TYR A 17 0.82 -23.46 -16.91
C TYR A 17 1.65 -23.43 -18.21
N PRO A 18 1.36 -22.54 -19.16
CA PRO A 18 2.34 -22.20 -20.17
C PRO A 18 3.33 -21.21 -19.54
N ASP A 19 4.58 -21.64 -19.45
CA ASP A 19 5.70 -20.75 -19.18
C ASP A 19 5.92 -19.77 -20.35
N ASP A 20 6.63 -18.70 -20.02
CA ASP A 20 7.32 -17.76 -20.91
C ASP A 20 6.58 -16.50 -21.41
N THR A 21 6.63 -15.46 -20.57
CA THR A 21 6.44 -14.04 -20.92
C THR A 21 5.07 -13.69 -21.52
N PRO A 22 4.68 -12.41 -21.65
CA PRO A 22 3.61 -12.09 -22.58
C PRO A 22 4.10 -12.53 -23.96
N ARG A 23 3.50 -13.59 -24.52
CA ARG A 23 3.53 -13.91 -25.95
C ARG A 23 2.71 -12.87 -26.75
N GLY A 24 2.90 -11.59 -26.42
CA GLY A 24 2.46 -10.47 -27.23
C GLY A 24 3.55 -10.15 -28.24
N THR A 25 3.15 -9.52 -29.34
CA THR A 25 4.11 -8.91 -30.28
C THR A 25 5.08 -7.99 -29.51
N SER A 26 6.31 -7.79 -30.01
CA SER A 26 7.29 -6.90 -29.36
C SER A 26 6.73 -5.53 -28.89
N PRO A 27 5.78 -4.87 -29.59
CA PRO A 27 5.13 -3.66 -29.09
C PRO A 27 4.25 -3.87 -27.84
N GLU A 28 3.47 -4.95 -27.73
CA GLU A 28 2.65 -5.21 -26.52
C GLU A 28 3.51 -5.39 -25.26
N ARG A 29 4.70 -5.99 -25.43
CA ARG A 29 5.66 -6.13 -24.32
C ARG A 29 6.21 -4.76 -23.90
N ARG A 30 6.54 -3.89 -24.85
CA ARG A 30 7.00 -2.52 -24.57
C ARG A 30 5.93 -1.73 -23.82
N ASP A 31 4.68 -1.83 -24.26
CA ASP A 31 3.56 -1.11 -23.64
C ASP A 31 3.31 -1.57 -22.21
N ALA A 32 3.43 -2.87 -21.92
CA ALA A 32 3.31 -3.41 -20.57
C ALA A 32 4.36 -2.84 -19.58
N TRP A 33 5.62 -2.70 -20.03
CA TRP A 33 6.69 -2.12 -19.20
C TRP A 33 6.57 -0.61 -19.05
N LEU A 34 6.12 0.11 -20.09
CA LEU A 34 5.81 1.54 -20.00
C LEU A 34 4.65 1.80 -19.03
N PHE A 35 3.60 0.98 -19.08
CA PHE A 35 2.51 0.98 -18.12
C PHE A 35 3.03 0.74 -16.69
N LEU A 36 3.92 -0.24 -16.50
CA LEU A 36 4.49 -0.54 -15.19
C LEU A 36 5.33 0.62 -14.65
N ALA A 37 6.14 1.25 -15.49
CA ALA A 37 6.94 2.43 -15.12
C ALA A 37 6.04 3.63 -14.75
N ALA A 38 4.94 3.84 -15.48
CA ALA A 38 3.96 4.86 -15.14
C ALA A 38 3.30 4.59 -13.77
N CYS A 39 2.90 3.34 -13.50
CA CYS A 39 2.33 2.95 -12.20
C CYS A 39 3.33 3.08 -11.06
N PHE A 40 4.60 2.74 -11.29
CA PHE A 40 5.68 2.92 -10.32
C PHE A 40 5.81 4.39 -9.90
N MET A 41 5.80 5.31 -10.86
CA MET A 41 5.90 6.74 -10.57
C MET A 41 4.66 7.31 -9.88
N ILE A 42 3.47 6.88 -10.31
CA ILE A 42 2.21 7.27 -9.64
C ILE A 42 2.22 6.77 -8.19
N GLU A 43 2.62 5.51 -7.95
CA GLU A 43 2.70 4.95 -6.60
C GLU A 43 3.70 5.70 -5.72
N ALA A 44 4.91 5.95 -6.25
CA ALA A 44 5.91 6.75 -5.54
C ALA A 44 5.35 8.10 -5.10
N LEU A 45 4.62 8.79 -5.97
CA LEU A 45 4.15 10.16 -5.74
C LEU A 45 2.89 10.24 -4.88
N VAL A 46 1.98 9.27 -5.01
CA VAL A 46 0.75 9.15 -4.20
C VAL A 46 1.10 8.94 -2.73
N TRP A 47 2.04 8.05 -2.43
CA TRP A 47 2.44 7.76 -1.06
C TRP A 47 3.58 8.65 -0.57
N ALA A 48 4.31 9.33 -1.46
CA ALA A 48 5.31 10.34 -1.10
C ALA A 48 4.70 11.44 -0.22
N ALA A 49 3.60 12.06 -0.67
CA ALA A 49 3.08 13.24 -0.01
C ALA A 49 2.45 12.96 1.37
N THR A 50 2.07 11.70 1.64
CA THR A 50 1.51 11.30 2.94
C THR A 50 2.58 11.24 4.04
N HIS A 51 3.86 11.31 3.68
CA HIS A 51 5.00 11.23 4.60
C HIS A 51 5.73 12.58 4.79
N ALA A 52 5.16 13.69 4.33
CA ALA A 52 5.84 14.99 4.39
C ALA A 52 6.13 15.42 5.86
N PRO A 53 7.37 15.86 6.17
CA PRO A 53 7.77 16.22 7.53
C PRO A 53 7.31 17.65 7.85
N PHE A 54 6.07 17.83 8.32
CA PHE A 54 5.70 19.13 8.92
C PHE A 54 6.02 19.09 10.42
N ALA A 55 7.18 19.62 10.77
CA ALA A 55 7.86 19.32 12.02
C ALA A 55 7.46 20.16 13.24
N ASP A 56 6.37 20.95 13.20
CA ASP A 56 6.12 21.91 14.29
C ASP A 56 4.95 21.62 15.25
N THR A 57 3.95 20.80 14.89
CA THR A 57 2.82 20.52 15.81
C THR A 57 2.36 19.06 15.73
N GLY A 58 1.99 18.44 16.87
CA GLY A 58 1.47 17.06 16.90
C GLY A 58 0.23 16.86 16.00
N SER A 59 -0.48 17.95 15.71
CA SER A 59 -1.61 18.00 14.77
C SER A 59 -1.22 17.71 13.31
N VAL A 60 0.07 17.72 12.96
CA VAL A 60 0.53 17.37 11.61
C VAL A 60 0.54 15.87 11.38
N ALA A 61 0.98 15.07 12.36
CA ALA A 61 1.01 13.61 12.22
C ALA A 61 -0.39 13.05 11.93
N VAL A 62 -1.42 13.75 12.41
CA VAL A 62 -2.83 13.48 12.10
C VAL A 62 -3.12 13.61 10.61
N ILE A 63 -2.52 14.56 9.88
CA ILE A 63 -2.76 14.72 8.42
C ILE A 63 -2.31 13.47 7.66
N GLY A 64 -1.08 12.99 7.90
CA GLY A 64 -0.56 11.79 7.25
C GLY A 64 -1.35 10.53 7.64
N THR A 65 -1.72 10.42 8.92
CA THR A 65 -2.53 9.31 9.43
C THR A 65 -3.94 9.34 8.82
N CYS A 66 -4.59 10.50 8.74
CA CYS A 66 -5.89 10.66 8.09
C CYS A 66 -5.81 10.33 6.60
N ALA A 67 -4.78 10.80 5.90
CA ALA A 67 -4.59 10.53 4.47
C ALA A 67 -4.46 9.03 4.20
N MET A 68 -3.58 8.34 4.94
CA MET A 68 -3.40 6.89 4.81
C MET A 68 -4.68 6.13 5.21
N GLY A 69 -5.35 6.55 6.28
CA GLY A 69 -6.58 5.92 6.76
C GLY A 69 -7.70 5.99 5.73
N ILE A 70 -7.94 7.18 5.17
CA ILE A 70 -8.95 7.39 4.13
C ILE A 70 -8.61 6.57 2.89
N MET A 71 -7.35 6.61 2.43
CA MET A 71 -6.94 5.91 1.22
C MET A 71 -7.13 4.39 1.30
N TYR A 72 -6.86 3.81 2.47
CA TYR A 72 -7.05 2.37 2.66
C TYR A 72 -8.53 2.01 2.85
N LEU A 73 -9.29 2.81 3.62
CA LEU A 73 -10.70 2.53 3.92
C LEU A 73 -11.64 2.73 2.73
N ASP A 74 -11.36 3.70 1.84
CA ASP A 74 -12.20 3.99 0.68
C ASP A 74 -11.93 3.06 -0.52
N THR A 75 -10.83 2.29 -0.50
CA THR A 75 -10.40 1.43 -1.60
C THR A 75 -11.52 0.49 -2.09
N PRO A 76 -12.29 -0.24 -1.24
CA PRO A 76 -13.42 -1.07 -1.70
C PRO A 76 -14.50 -0.29 -2.45
N LEU A 77 -14.82 0.92 -1.99
CA LEU A 77 -15.83 1.76 -2.60
C LEU A 77 -15.35 2.22 -3.99
N ILE A 78 -14.13 2.74 -4.07
CA ILE A 78 -13.55 3.24 -5.32
C ILE A 78 -13.38 2.12 -6.35
N MET A 79 -12.88 0.96 -5.94
CA MET A 79 -12.71 -0.19 -6.83
C MET A 79 -14.06 -0.77 -7.29
N TYR A 80 -15.06 -0.81 -6.41
CA TYR A 80 -16.43 -1.16 -6.78
C TYR A 80 -17.01 -0.19 -7.83
N LEU A 81 -16.82 1.12 -7.65
CA LEU A 81 -17.28 2.13 -8.60
C LEU A 81 -16.58 2.01 -9.97
N HIS A 82 -15.27 1.73 -10.00
CA HIS A 82 -14.53 1.49 -11.24
C HIS A 82 -15.05 0.27 -12.00
N ARG A 83 -15.38 -0.81 -11.27
CA ARG A 83 -15.96 -2.03 -11.87
C ARG A 83 -17.39 -1.83 -12.33
N ARG A 84 -18.20 -1.05 -11.59
CA ARG A 84 -19.59 -0.74 -11.97
C ARG A 84 -19.66 0.18 -13.19
N PHE A 85 -18.74 1.13 -13.30
CA PHE A 85 -18.68 2.13 -14.37
C PHE A 85 -17.33 2.11 -15.11
N PRO A 86 -17.10 1.14 -16.01
CA PRO A 86 -15.81 0.97 -16.69
C PRO A 86 -15.51 2.06 -17.73
N LYS A 87 -16.53 2.76 -18.27
CA LYS A 87 -16.33 3.88 -19.21
C LYS A 87 -15.67 5.10 -18.53
N PRO A 88 -16.20 5.63 -17.41
CA PRO A 88 -15.55 6.73 -16.69
C PRO A 88 -14.25 6.31 -15.99
N ALA A 89 -14.08 5.01 -15.65
CA ALA A 89 -12.84 4.48 -15.10
C ALA A 89 -11.61 4.66 -16.02
N ARG A 90 -11.81 4.94 -17.32
CA ARG A 90 -10.69 5.29 -18.20
C ARG A 90 -10.10 6.68 -17.90
N TYR A 91 -10.92 7.61 -17.43
CA TYR A 91 -10.50 8.97 -17.11
C TYR A 91 -10.13 9.14 -15.64
N SER A 92 -10.39 8.14 -14.80
CA SER A 92 -10.20 8.23 -13.36
C SER A 92 -8.75 8.47 -12.96
N THR A 93 -7.75 7.91 -13.65
CA THR A 93 -6.34 8.20 -13.37
C THR A 93 -6.03 9.70 -13.53
N ILE A 94 -6.48 10.31 -14.63
CA ILE A 94 -6.28 11.74 -14.87
C ILE A 94 -7.06 12.57 -13.85
N LEU A 95 -8.32 12.23 -13.60
CA LEU A 95 -9.14 12.93 -12.62
C LEU A 95 -8.54 12.86 -11.21
N GLY A 96 -8.08 11.69 -10.78
CA GLY A 96 -7.43 11.49 -9.48
C GLY A 96 -6.16 12.33 -9.35
N LEU A 97 -5.29 12.30 -10.36
CA LEU A 97 -4.06 13.10 -10.38
C LEU A 97 -4.36 14.62 -10.36
N LEU A 98 -5.37 15.07 -11.10
CA LEU A 98 -5.80 16.47 -11.08
C LEU A 98 -6.34 16.86 -9.70
N THR A 99 -7.16 16.01 -9.07
CA THR A 99 -7.65 16.23 -7.71
C THR A 99 -6.50 16.29 -6.70
N MET A 100 -5.50 15.42 -6.81
CA MET A 100 -4.31 15.47 -5.95
C MET A 100 -3.51 16.76 -6.13
N CYS A 101 -3.25 17.17 -7.38
CA CYS A 101 -2.52 18.40 -7.67
C CYS A 101 -3.28 19.64 -7.16
N LEU A 102 -4.60 19.66 -7.35
CA LEU A 102 -5.46 20.70 -6.82
C LEU A 102 -5.45 20.72 -5.29
N ALA A 103 -5.51 19.56 -4.64
CA ALA A 103 -5.43 19.45 -3.19
C ALA A 103 -4.09 19.98 -2.63
N LEU A 104 -2.97 19.66 -3.27
CA LEU A 104 -1.65 20.21 -2.91
C LEU A 104 -1.57 21.73 -3.15
N ALA A 105 -2.13 22.22 -4.25
CA ALA A 105 -2.18 23.66 -4.53
C ALA A 105 -3.03 24.41 -3.49
N LEU A 106 -4.22 23.90 -3.15
CA LEU A 106 -5.09 24.46 -2.12
C LEU A 106 -4.46 24.40 -0.73
N SER A 107 -3.72 23.33 -0.44
CA SER A 107 -2.93 23.21 0.80
C SER A 107 -1.90 24.34 0.94
N SER A 108 -1.33 24.85 -0.16
CA SER A 108 -0.38 25.98 -0.12
C SER A 108 -0.99 27.31 0.34
N PHE A 109 -2.32 27.46 0.28
CA PHE A 109 -3.04 28.64 0.76
C PHE A 109 -3.62 28.46 2.16
N SER A 110 -3.45 27.28 2.76
CA SER A 110 -4.02 26.95 4.06
C SER A 110 -3.22 27.61 5.18
N THR A 111 -3.87 28.48 5.95
CA THR A 111 -3.28 29.15 7.12
C THR A 111 -3.59 28.45 8.44
N THR A 112 -4.49 27.46 8.43
CA THR A 112 -4.87 26.68 9.62
C THR A 112 -4.65 25.18 9.41
N VAL A 113 -4.40 24.46 10.50
CA VAL A 113 -4.23 23.00 10.47
C VAL A 113 -5.49 22.30 9.96
N THR A 114 -6.68 22.79 10.31
CA THR A 114 -7.95 22.22 9.83
C THR A 114 -8.05 22.28 8.29
N HIS A 115 -7.62 23.39 7.68
CA HIS A 115 -7.58 23.48 6.21
C HIS A 115 -6.57 22.49 5.61
N LEU A 116 -5.44 22.24 6.27
CA LEU A 116 -4.47 21.22 5.85
C LEU A 116 -5.00 19.79 5.98
N ILE A 117 -5.72 19.47 7.07
CA ILE A 117 -6.39 18.18 7.24
C ILE A 117 -7.42 17.95 6.14
N ILE A 118 -8.22 18.97 5.79
CA ILE A 118 -9.22 18.85 4.72
C ILE A 118 -8.54 18.68 3.35
N THR A 119 -7.55 19.51 3.04
CA THR A 119 -6.89 19.49 1.73
C THR A 119 -5.98 18.27 1.55
N GLN A 120 -5.00 18.05 2.44
CA GLN A 120 -4.06 16.94 2.33
C GLN A 120 -4.52 15.64 3.00
N GLY A 121 -5.32 15.72 4.05
CA GLY A 121 -5.87 14.52 4.68
C GLY A 121 -6.99 13.92 3.85
N VAL A 122 -7.96 14.73 3.41
CA VAL A 122 -9.18 14.23 2.74
C VAL A 122 -9.08 14.31 1.21
N PHE A 123 -8.95 15.51 0.64
CA PHE A 123 -9.03 15.66 -0.82
C PHE A 123 -7.87 14.99 -1.55
N TYR A 124 -6.65 15.10 -1.01
CA TYR A 124 -5.50 14.42 -1.56
C TYR A 124 -5.64 12.89 -1.48
N ALA A 125 -6.15 12.37 -0.35
CA ALA A 125 -6.40 10.94 -0.17
C ALA A 125 -7.41 10.40 -1.19
N LEU A 126 -8.56 11.07 -1.36
CA LEU A 126 -9.58 10.68 -2.34
C LEU A 126 -9.02 10.68 -3.77
N GLY A 127 -8.26 11.72 -4.15
CA GLY A 127 -7.59 11.77 -5.46
C GLY A 127 -6.58 10.65 -5.65
N GLY A 128 -5.78 10.38 -4.60
CA GLY A 128 -4.80 9.30 -4.56
C GLY A 128 -5.43 7.92 -4.72
N SER A 129 -6.51 7.63 -4.00
CA SER A 129 -7.25 6.37 -4.09
C SER A 129 -7.83 6.12 -5.48
N VAL A 130 -8.37 7.16 -6.12
CA VAL A 130 -8.92 7.07 -7.48
C VAL A 130 -7.81 6.77 -8.50
N ALA A 131 -6.67 7.45 -8.40
CA ALA A 131 -5.54 7.19 -9.29
C ALA A 131 -4.94 5.79 -9.05
N TYR A 132 -4.80 5.40 -7.78
CA TYR A 132 -4.24 4.11 -7.37
C TYR A 132 -5.12 2.93 -7.79
N ALA A 133 -6.44 3.03 -7.63
CA ALA A 133 -7.38 1.96 -8.00
C ALA A 133 -7.23 1.56 -9.47
N SER A 134 -7.06 2.53 -10.37
CA SER A 134 -6.85 2.29 -11.80
C SER A 134 -5.53 1.58 -12.08
N CYS A 135 -4.45 1.97 -11.39
CA CYS A 135 -3.17 1.28 -11.51
C CYS A 135 -3.31 -0.20 -11.14
N ILE A 136 -3.97 -0.51 -10.02
CA ILE A 136 -4.15 -1.89 -9.55
C ILE A 136 -5.04 -2.71 -10.48
N ILE A 137 -6.17 -2.16 -10.93
CA ILE A 137 -7.09 -2.88 -11.84
C ILE A 137 -6.40 -3.21 -13.16
N TYR A 138 -5.75 -2.23 -13.79
CA TYR A 138 -5.10 -2.45 -15.09
C TYR A 138 -3.84 -3.31 -14.97
N LEU A 139 -3.14 -3.29 -13.83
CA LEU A 139 -1.99 -4.15 -13.59
C LEU A 139 -2.33 -5.64 -13.70
N GLU A 140 -3.50 -6.03 -13.18
CA GLU A 140 -3.97 -7.41 -13.25
C GLU A 140 -4.29 -7.85 -14.69
N GLU A 141 -4.65 -6.91 -15.58
CA GLU A 141 -4.88 -7.19 -17.00
C GLU A 141 -3.56 -7.38 -17.77
N TRP A 142 -2.56 -6.54 -17.46
CA TRP A 142 -1.25 -6.58 -18.12
C TRP A 142 -0.38 -7.74 -17.65
N PHE A 143 -0.39 -8.06 -16.35
CA PHE A 143 0.51 -9.03 -15.74
C PHE A 143 -0.23 -10.16 -15.03
N VAL A 144 -0.61 -11.21 -15.77
CA VAL A 144 -1.30 -12.38 -15.19
C VAL A 144 -0.33 -13.37 -14.54
N ALA A 145 0.67 -13.86 -15.30
CA ALA A 145 1.60 -14.89 -14.85
C ALA A 145 2.62 -14.37 -13.82
N ARG A 146 3.10 -13.14 -14.01
CA ARG A 146 4.12 -12.49 -13.16
C ARG A 146 3.53 -11.36 -12.29
N ARG A 147 2.26 -11.47 -11.89
CA ARG A 147 1.60 -10.47 -11.03
C ARG A 147 2.40 -10.12 -9.79
N GLY A 148 2.95 -11.12 -9.08
CA GLY A 148 3.74 -10.88 -7.86
C GLY A 148 4.96 -10.00 -8.10
N LEU A 149 5.66 -10.19 -9.22
CA LEU A 149 6.78 -9.33 -9.62
C LEU A 149 6.31 -7.90 -9.93
N ALA A 150 5.21 -7.76 -10.66
CA ALA A 150 4.67 -6.46 -11.04
C ALA A 150 4.21 -5.64 -9.82
N PHE A 151 3.50 -6.27 -8.88
CA PHE A 151 3.16 -5.68 -7.58
C PHE A 151 4.40 -5.33 -6.76
N GLY A 152 5.41 -6.22 -6.72
CA GLY A 152 6.67 -5.96 -6.01
C GLY A 152 7.42 -4.74 -6.56
N ILE A 153 7.48 -4.57 -7.89
CA ILE A 153 8.09 -3.40 -8.53
C ILE A 153 7.34 -2.14 -8.13
N ILE A 154 6.01 -2.10 -8.29
CA ILE A 154 5.20 -0.91 -7.95
C ILE A 154 5.37 -0.53 -6.47
N TRP A 155 5.26 -1.49 -5.55
CA TRP A 155 5.36 -1.20 -4.12
C TRP A 155 6.75 -0.86 -3.63
N SER A 156 7.80 -1.26 -4.35
CA SER A 156 9.16 -0.80 -4.07
C SER A 156 9.31 0.72 -4.26
N ALA A 157 8.48 1.33 -5.13
CA ALA A 157 8.46 2.76 -5.37
C ALA A 157 8.12 3.56 -4.11
N THR A 158 7.18 3.06 -3.31
CA THR A 158 6.79 3.62 -2.00
C THR A 158 7.98 3.67 -1.03
N GLY A 159 8.77 2.60 -0.97
CA GLY A 159 9.96 2.51 -0.12
C GLY A 159 11.01 3.53 -0.54
N LEU A 160 11.28 3.64 -1.85
CA LEU A 160 12.21 4.61 -2.42
C LEU A 160 11.75 6.06 -2.18
N ALA A 161 10.50 6.36 -2.45
CA ALA A 161 9.90 7.68 -2.22
C ALA A 161 10.00 8.10 -0.75
N GLY A 162 9.76 7.16 0.18
CA GLY A 162 9.86 7.42 1.61
C GLY A 162 11.28 7.68 2.13
N VAL A 163 12.33 7.36 1.35
CA VAL A 163 13.72 7.71 1.66
C VAL A 163 14.14 9.02 0.99
N VAL A 164 13.85 9.16 -0.31
CA VAL A 164 14.31 10.30 -1.10
C VAL A 164 13.53 11.58 -0.77
N LEU A 165 12.21 11.46 -0.63
CA LEU A 165 11.36 12.64 -0.54
C LEU A 165 11.53 13.46 0.74
N PRO A 166 11.62 12.86 1.96
CA PRO A 166 11.80 13.65 3.18
C PRO A 166 13.07 14.51 3.12
N LEU A 167 14.16 13.99 2.54
CA LEU A 167 15.43 14.73 2.37
C LEU A 167 15.28 15.94 1.43
N VAL A 168 14.60 15.72 0.29
CA VAL A 168 14.36 16.79 -0.70
C VAL A 168 13.42 17.86 -0.14
N LEU A 169 12.35 17.44 0.54
CA LEU A 169 11.38 18.35 1.15
C LEU A 169 12.01 19.15 2.30
N GLU A 170 12.82 18.53 3.15
CA GLU A 170 13.52 19.22 4.24
C GLU A 170 14.43 20.33 3.70
N TYR A 171 15.21 20.04 2.66
CA TYR A 171 16.03 21.05 1.98
C TYR A 171 15.19 22.21 1.41
N LEU A 172 14.08 21.89 0.73
CA LEU A 172 13.20 22.91 0.16
C LEU A 172 12.48 23.74 1.24
N PHE A 173 12.05 23.10 2.33
CA PHE A 173 11.41 23.77 3.46
C PHE A 173 12.33 24.80 4.11
N GLN A 174 13.59 24.45 4.37
CA GLN A 174 14.57 25.36 4.95
C GLN A 174 14.89 26.54 4.02
N ALA A 175 14.90 26.32 2.70
CA ALA A 175 15.26 27.36 1.73
C ALA A 175 14.12 28.32 1.37
N LYS A 176 12.88 27.83 1.22
CA LYS A 176 11.77 28.60 0.60
C LYS A 176 10.47 28.63 1.40
N GLY A 177 10.43 28.02 2.58
CA GLY A 177 9.25 27.94 3.43
C GLY A 177 8.16 27.00 2.89
N TYR A 178 7.18 26.68 3.74
CA TYR A 178 6.25 25.57 3.48
C TYR A 178 5.33 25.78 2.26
N GLN A 179 4.83 26.99 2.05
CA GLN A 179 3.87 27.28 0.99
C GLN A 179 4.50 27.11 -0.39
N THR A 180 5.73 27.61 -0.56
CA THR A 180 6.48 27.50 -1.82
C THR A 180 6.87 26.05 -2.09
N THR A 181 7.31 25.31 -1.05
CA THR A 181 7.65 23.88 -1.18
C THR A 181 6.46 23.05 -1.66
N LEU A 182 5.27 23.27 -1.10
CA LEU A 182 4.05 22.56 -1.53
C LEU A 182 3.66 22.88 -2.97
N ARG A 183 3.82 24.12 -3.43
CA ARG A 183 3.53 24.50 -4.83
C ARG A 183 4.53 23.89 -5.81
N VAL A 184 5.82 23.95 -5.48
CA VAL A 184 6.88 23.29 -6.27
C VAL A 184 6.62 21.80 -6.34
N PHE A 185 6.28 21.18 -5.20
CA PHE A 185 5.97 19.76 -5.14
C PHE A 185 4.72 19.40 -5.96
N ALA A 186 3.65 20.21 -5.89
CA ALA A 186 2.48 20.04 -6.76
C ALA A 186 2.84 20.13 -8.25
N GLY A 187 3.69 21.08 -8.63
CA GLY A 187 4.19 21.22 -10.00
C GLY A 187 5.02 20.03 -10.46
N VAL A 188 5.89 19.49 -9.59
CA VAL A 188 6.69 18.29 -9.86
C VAL A 188 5.80 17.05 -9.99
N VAL A 189 4.86 16.86 -9.07
CA VAL A 189 3.88 15.76 -9.13
C VAL A 189 3.11 15.83 -10.44
N PHE A 190 2.58 17.01 -10.80
CA PHE A 190 1.86 17.20 -12.05
C PHE A 190 2.74 16.93 -13.27
N GLY A 191 3.94 17.52 -13.34
CA GLY A 191 4.86 17.39 -14.47
C GLY A 191 5.35 15.97 -14.68
N LEU A 192 5.56 15.20 -13.61
CA LEU A 192 5.98 13.80 -13.69
C LEU A 192 4.82 12.85 -13.99
N THR A 193 3.65 13.06 -13.39
CA THR A 193 2.53 12.11 -13.52
C THR A 193 1.63 12.35 -14.73
N ALA A 194 1.44 13.60 -15.17
CA ALA A 194 0.57 13.93 -16.30
C ALA A 194 0.96 13.22 -17.61
N PRO A 195 2.23 13.22 -18.06
CA PRO A 195 2.61 12.47 -19.27
C PRO A 195 2.52 10.95 -19.05
N LEU A 196 2.77 10.48 -17.83
CA LEU A 196 2.73 9.06 -17.48
C LEU A 196 1.31 8.52 -17.40
N ALA A 197 0.33 9.35 -17.02
CA ALA A 197 -1.09 9.00 -17.00
C ALA A 197 -1.61 8.57 -18.37
N TRP A 198 -1.02 9.09 -19.46
CA TRP A 198 -1.35 8.66 -20.83
C TRP A 198 -1.00 7.20 -21.12
N PHE A 199 -0.02 6.64 -20.41
CA PHE A 199 0.39 5.23 -20.55
C PHE A 199 -0.42 4.29 -19.65
N VAL A 200 -1.19 4.82 -18.69
CA VAL A 200 -2.10 4.05 -17.84
C VAL A 200 -3.38 3.76 -18.63
N LYS A 201 -3.37 2.69 -19.43
CA LYS A 201 -4.48 2.27 -20.29
C LYS A 201 -4.93 0.84 -19.99
N PRO A 202 -6.24 0.55 -20.06
CA PRO A 202 -6.76 -0.81 -20.00
C PRO A 202 -6.23 -1.63 -21.17
N ARG A 203 -5.90 -2.90 -20.92
CA ARG A 203 -5.42 -3.82 -21.96
C ARG A 203 -6.59 -4.35 -22.79
N LEU A 204 -7.74 -4.55 -22.17
CA LEU A 204 -8.93 -5.11 -22.82
C LEU A 204 -9.92 -4.01 -23.24
N PRO A 205 -10.46 -4.03 -24.47
CA PRO A 205 -11.48 -3.09 -24.88
C PRO A 205 -12.75 -3.30 -24.04
N VAL A 206 -13.36 -2.20 -23.60
CA VAL A 206 -14.56 -2.16 -22.71
C VAL A 206 -15.69 -3.06 -23.22
N ALA A 207 -15.79 -3.29 -24.53
CA ALA A 207 -16.80 -4.16 -25.15
C ALA A 207 -16.61 -5.66 -24.84
N ARG A 208 -15.40 -6.13 -24.52
CA ARG A 208 -15.11 -7.53 -24.14
C ARG A 208 -15.22 -7.79 -22.64
N VAL A 209 -15.33 -6.75 -21.82
CA VAL A 209 -15.70 -6.86 -20.41
C VAL A 209 -17.22 -7.02 -20.37
N GLY A 210 -17.70 -8.22 -20.73
CA GLY A 210 -19.11 -8.54 -20.81
C GLY A 210 -19.84 -8.14 -19.52
N SER A 211 -20.99 -7.47 -19.70
CA SER A 211 -22.02 -7.14 -18.69
C SER A 211 -21.51 -7.15 -17.25
N ALA A 212 -21.11 -5.99 -16.72
CA ALA A 212 -20.80 -5.70 -15.31
C ALA A 212 -20.94 -6.95 -14.40
N ARG A 213 -19.92 -7.81 -14.42
CA ARG A 213 -19.95 -9.07 -13.67
C ARG A 213 -20.31 -8.69 -12.24
N ARG A 214 -21.41 -9.23 -11.71
CA ARG A 214 -21.86 -8.88 -10.35
C ARG A 214 -20.66 -9.07 -9.42
N VAL A 215 -20.33 -8.03 -8.67
CA VAL A 215 -19.23 -8.08 -7.70
C VAL A 215 -19.68 -9.00 -6.58
N GLU A 216 -19.12 -10.21 -6.56
CA GLU A 216 -19.45 -11.23 -5.56
C GLU A 216 -18.66 -10.94 -4.29
N LEU A 217 -19.33 -10.37 -3.28
CA LEU A 217 -18.73 -10.04 -1.97
C LEU A 217 -18.80 -11.19 -0.96
N GLY A 218 -19.39 -12.33 -1.35
CA GLY A 218 -19.52 -13.50 -0.48
C GLY A 218 -18.18 -14.07 0.01
N PHE A 219 -17.06 -13.73 -0.63
CA PHE A 219 -15.73 -14.11 -0.14
C PHE A 219 -15.35 -13.43 1.18
N VAL A 220 -15.90 -12.25 1.49
CA VAL A 220 -15.55 -11.45 2.67
C VAL A 220 -15.89 -12.17 3.98
N VAL A 221 -16.91 -13.04 3.95
CA VAL A 221 -17.36 -13.80 5.12
C VAL A 221 -16.72 -15.19 5.19
N ARG A 222 -15.99 -15.61 4.15
CA ARG A 222 -15.38 -16.96 4.12
C ARG A 222 -14.25 -17.04 5.16
N ARG A 223 -14.22 -18.15 5.90
CA ARG A 223 -13.21 -18.41 6.96
C ARG A 223 -11.77 -18.07 6.53
N PRO A 224 -11.26 -18.49 5.36
CA PRO A 224 -9.90 -18.17 4.95
C PRO A 224 -9.67 -16.66 4.83
N PHE A 225 -10.63 -15.92 4.25
CA PHE A 225 -10.53 -14.48 4.10
C PHE A 225 -10.57 -13.77 5.44
N VAL A 226 -11.52 -14.13 6.31
CA VAL A 226 -11.64 -13.53 7.66
C VAL A 226 -10.36 -13.74 8.46
N LEU A 227 -9.77 -14.93 8.41
CA LEU A 227 -8.50 -15.21 9.09
C LEU A 227 -7.36 -14.35 8.53
N PHE A 228 -7.19 -14.28 7.20
CA PHE A 228 -6.19 -13.39 6.60
C PHE A 228 -6.42 -11.92 6.99
N GLN A 229 -7.68 -11.48 7.02
CA GLN A 229 -8.04 -10.13 7.37
C GLN A 229 -7.69 -9.79 8.82
N VAL A 230 -7.95 -10.70 9.78
CA VAL A 230 -7.60 -10.50 11.19
C VAL A 230 -6.09 -10.33 11.37
N PHE A 231 -5.28 -11.22 10.79
CA PHE A 231 -3.82 -11.08 10.85
C PHE A 231 -3.32 -9.81 10.17
N ASN A 232 -3.91 -9.44 9.04
CA ASN A 232 -3.58 -8.22 8.32
C ASN A 232 -3.92 -6.95 9.12
N VAL A 233 -5.04 -6.94 9.86
CA VAL A 233 -5.39 -5.82 10.76
C VAL A 233 -4.41 -5.76 11.94
N LEU A 234 -4.13 -6.89 12.60
CA LEU A 234 -3.19 -6.93 13.74
C LEU A 234 -1.79 -6.44 13.36
N GLU A 235 -1.30 -6.86 12.19
CA GLU A 235 -0.03 -6.42 11.66
C GLU A 235 -0.06 -4.95 11.22
N ALA A 236 -1.15 -4.48 10.60
CA ALA A 236 -1.33 -3.07 10.26
C ALA A 236 -1.27 -2.16 11.50
N VAL A 237 -1.92 -2.54 12.60
CA VAL A 237 -1.84 -1.80 13.86
C VAL A 237 -0.38 -1.64 14.29
N GLY A 238 0.39 -2.74 14.29
CA GLY A 238 1.83 -2.72 14.55
C GLY A 238 2.63 -1.80 13.63
N PHE A 239 2.34 -1.87 12.34
CA PHE A 239 3.06 -1.13 11.30
C PHE A 239 2.91 0.38 11.43
N PHE A 240 1.70 0.88 11.75
CA PHE A 240 1.44 2.32 11.83
C PHE A 240 1.90 2.95 13.14
N LEU A 241 2.05 2.18 14.21
CA LEU A 241 2.49 2.70 15.50
C LEU A 241 3.80 3.50 15.35
N PRO A 242 4.91 2.98 14.80
CA PRO A 242 6.17 3.73 14.61
C PRO A 242 5.97 5.11 14.02
N GLY A 243 5.16 5.25 12.97
CA GLY A 243 4.92 6.54 12.32
C GLY A 243 4.30 7.60 13.24
N ILE A 244 3.49 7.20 14.22
CA ILE A 244 2.74 8.10 15.09
C ILE A 244 3.62 8.68 16.20
N TYR A 245 4.45 7.85 16.86
CA TYR A 245 5.22 8.27 18.03
C TYR A 245 6.70 8.58 17.76
N LEU A 246 7.26 8.19 16.61
CA LEU A 246 8.68 8.49 16.32
C LEU A 246 9.00 9.99 16.42
N PRO A 247 8.16 10.92 15.92
CA PRO A 247 8.43 12.34 16.03
C PRO A 247 8.38 12.87 17.48
N SER A 248 7.42 12.41 18.29
CA SER A 248 7.31 12.81 19.70
C SER A 248 8.42 12.20 20.55
N TYR A 249 8.80 10.95 20.28
CA TYR A 249 9.94 10.28 20.88
C TYR A 249 11.25 11.00 20.58
N ALA A 250 11.49 11.33 19.31
CA ALA A 250 12.70 12.03 18.88
C ALA A 250 12.85 13.37 19.62
N ARG A 251 11.78 14.16 19.74
CA ARG A 251 11.80 15.42 20.51
C ARG A 251 12.14 15.22 21.99
N ALA A 252 11.54 14.22 22.64
CA ALA A 252 11.82 13.93 24.04
C ALA A 252 13.27 13.48 24.30
N MET A 253 13.96 12.98 23.27
CA MET A 253 15.35 12.52 23.34
C MET A 253 16.36 13.57 22.87
N ILE A 254 15.95 14.59 22.12
CA ILE A 254 16.85 15.65 21.60
C ILE A 254 17.42 16.54 22.72
N ASP A 255 16.76 16.67 23.88
CA ASP A 255 17.26 17.44 25.03
C ASP A 255 18.32 16.72 25.89
N ARG A 256 18.70 15.49 25.55
CA ARG A 256 19.83 14.79 26.17
C ARG A 256 20.83 14.45 25.08
N LEU A 257 22.09 14.87 25.28
CA LEU A 257 23.26 14.46 24.47
C LEU A 257 23.15 12.97 24.12
N GLU A 258 22.62 12.64 22.94
CA GLU A 258 22.64 11.32 22.26
C GLU A 258 21.69 11.27 21.05
N VAL A 259 22.00 12.08 20.02
CA VAL A 259 21.47 11.87 18.65
C VAL A 259 21.82 10.46 18.12
N THR A 260 22.74 9.75 18.77
CA THR A 260 23.22 8.40 18.43
C THR A 260 22.24 7.27 18.79
N ARG A 261 21.20 7.48 19.62
CA ARG A 261 20.29 6.40 20.10
C ARG A 261 18.96 6.28 19.36
N CYS A 262 18.61 7.22 18.48
CA CYS A 262 17.23 7.43 18.00
C CYS A 262 16.71 6.47 16.91
N LEU A 263 17.47 5.44 16.49
CA LEU A 263 17.02 4.51 15.45
C LEU A 263 17.37 3.05 15.77
N LEU A 264 17.43 2.73 17.06
CA LEU A 264 17.44 1.35 17.57
C LEU A 264 16.07 0.64 17.46
N VAL A 265 15.08 1.25 16.80
CA VAL A 265 13.65 0.95 17.00
C VAL A 265 13.04 -0.06 16.02
N SER A 266 13.75 -0.63 15.04
CA SER A 266 13.23 -1.87 14.42
C SER A 266 14.13 -3.11 14.40
N THR A 267 15.34 -3.06 14.97
CA THR A 267 16.00 -4.19 15.63
C THR A 267 17.02 -3.65 16.62
N GLY A 268 17.00 -4.14 17.87
CA GLY A 268 17.77 -3.63 19.00
C GLY A 268 19.29 -3.88 18.94
N LEU A 269 19.97 -3.52 17.83
CA LEU A 269 21.39 -3.82 17.64
C LEU A 269 22.25 -2.72 16.97
N SER A 270 21.79 -1.46 16.91
CA SER A 270 22.57 -0.39 16.25
C SER A 270 23.02 0.71 17.21
N VAL A 271 24.31 0.72 17.56
CA VAL A 271 24.96 1.78 18.35
C VAL A 271 25.54 2.93 17.50
N ASN A 272 25.43 2.88 16.16
CA ASN A 272 26.10 3.82 15.23
C ASN A 272 25.20 4.33 14.08
N LEU A 273 25.34 5.63 13.72
CA LEU A 273 24.63 6.34 12.64
C LEU A 273 24.63 5.65 11.25
N PRO A 274 25.72 5.02 10.77
CA PRO A 274 25.71 4.36 9.45
C PRO A 274 24.87 3.07 9.41
N VAL A 275 24.91 2.27 10.49
CA VAL A 275 24.14 1.01 10.60
C VAL A 275 22.63 1.31 10.62
N LEU A 276 22.30 2.46 11.18
CA LEU A 276 21.01 3.11 11.21
C LEU A 276 20.40 3.41 9.83
N TYR A 277 21.17 4.10 8.98
CA TYR A 277 20.75 4.41 7.62
C TYR A 277 20.63 3.14 6.80
N LEU A 278 21.59 2.21 6.93
CA LEU A 278 21.51 0.92 6.27
C LEU A 278 20.26 0.14 6.69
N PHE A 279 19.98 0.12 7.99
CA PHE A 279 18.82 -0.57 8.54
C PHE A 279 17.49 0.04 8.08
N THR A 280 17.36 1.38 8.05
CA THR A 280 16.14 2.02 7.53
C THR A 280 15.94 1.80 6.04
N VAL A 281 17.02 1.81 5.26
CA VAL A 281 16.98 1.49 3.83
C VAL A 281 16.54 0.04 3.64
N VAL A 282 17.15 -0.91 4.36
CA VAL A 282 16.78 -2.33 4.29
C VAL A 282 15.34 -2.55 4.78
N TYR A 283 14.96 -1.99 5.92
CA TYR A 283 13.61 -2.09 6.47
C TYR A 283 12.56 -1.50 5.52
N ARG A 284 12.80 -0.31 4.91
CA ARG A 284 11.85 0.29 3.96
C ARG A 284 11.79 -0.45 2.62
N LEU A 285 12.90 -1.01 2.15
CA LEU A 285 12.92 -1.84 0.95
C LEU A 285 12.18 -3.18 1.18
N PHE A 286 12.33 -3.78 2.36
CA PHE A 286 11.68 -5.05 2.72
C PHE A 286 10.28 -4.90 3.34
N ALA A 287 9.89 -3.72 3.81
CA ALA A 287 8.52 -3.45 4.27
C ALA A 287 7.49 -3.68 3.14
N GLY A 288 7.88 -3.42 1.88
CA GLY A 288 7.08 -3.77 0.70
C GLY A 288 7.01 -5.27 0.39
N ALA A 289 7.91 -6.09 0.95
CA ALA A 289 7.90 -7.54 0.76
C ALA A 289 6.74 -8.21 1.50
N TYR A 290 6.20 -7.62 2.58
CA TYR A 290 4.98 -8.14 3.20
C TYR A 290 3.77 -7.94 2.27
N THR A 291 3.63 -6.76 1.67
CA THR A 291 2.52 -6.48 0.76
C THR A 291 2.51 -7.46 -0.41
N SER A 292 3.68 -7.99 -0.81
CA SER A 292 3.82 -9.06 -1.82
C SER A 292 3.11 -10.38 -1.47
N ALA A 293 2.67 -10.58 -0.23
CA ALA A 293 1.79 -11.69 0.17
C ALA A 293 0.36 -11.53 -0.38
N TRP A 294 -0.11 -10.30 -0.62
CA TRP A 294 -1.47 -10.03 -1.10
C TRP A 294 -1.76 -10.68 -2.46
N PRO A 295 -0.88 -10.61 -3.49
CA PRO A 295 -1.04 -11.39 -4.72
C PRO A 295 -1.22 -12.89 -4.50
N GLY A 296 -0.53 -13.46 -3.51
CA GLY A 296 -0.69 -14.86 -3.13
C GLY A 296 -2.05 -15.15 -2.50
N ILE A 297 -2.49 -14.30 -1.57
CA ILE A 297 -3.81 -14.39 -0.93
C ILE A 297 -4.93 -14.23 -1.97
N MET A 298 -4.81 -13.24 -2.85
CA MET A 298 -5.72 -13.04 -3.99
C MET A 298 -5.81 -14.29 -4.85
N LYS A 299 -4.68 -14.94 -5.19
CA LYS A 299 -4.69 -16.21 -5.94
C LYS A 299 -5.45 -17.31 -5.22
N VAL A 300 -5.27 -17.47 -3.91
CA VAL A 300 -5.92 -18.52 -3.12
C VAL A 300 -7.43 -18.32 -3.04
N ILE A 301 -7.88 -17.08 -2.81
CA ILE A 301 -9.32 -16.78 -2.64
C ILE A 301 -10.07 -16.87 -3.98
N THR A 302 -9.41 -16.43 -5.06
CA THR A 302 -9.99 -16.41 -6.41
C THR A 302 -10.01 -17.80 -7.03
N GLY A 303 -8.97 -18.63 -6.80
CA GLY A 303 -8.87 -20.01 -7.29
C GLY A 303 -9.84 -20.99 -6.63
N ARG A 304 -10.15 -20.80 -5.34
CA ARG A 304 -11.10 -21.66 -4.59
C ARG A 304 -12.56 -21.58 -5.05
N GLY A 305 -12.89 -20.70 -6.00
CA GLY A 305 -14.20 -20.69 -6.67
C GLY A 305 -14.35 -21.75 -7.76
N SER A 306 -13.24 -22.36 -8.22
CA SER A 306 -13.25 -23.32 -9.33
C SER A 306 -13.13 -24.79 -8.92
N ASP A 307 -12.60 -25.10 -7.73
CA ASP A 307 -12.21 -26.48 -7.36
C ASP A 307 -13.26 -27.24 -6.50
N GLY A 308 -14.50 -26.76 -6.41
CA GLY A 308 -15.55 -27.38 -5.59
C GLY A 308 -16.58 -28.15 -6.39
N GLY A 309 -16.36 -29.46 -6.61
CA GLY A 309 -17.30 -30.42 -7.21
C GLY A 309 -18.52 -30.77 -6.33
N GLY A 310 -19.16 -29.78 -5.69
CA GLY A 310 -20.36 -29.99 -4.89
C GLY A 310 -21.30 -28.79 -5.01
N SER A 311 -22.37 -28.98 -5.80
CA SER A 311 -23.71 -28.32 -5.86
C SER A 311 -23.97 -26.86 -5.42
N GLY A 312 -23.02 -26.11 -4.86
CA GLY A 312 -23.15 -24.70 -4.50
C GLY A 312 -22.46 -23.82 -5.54
N HIS A 313 -23.24 -23.00 -6.25
CA HIS A 313 -22.78 -22.00 -7.23
C HIS A 313 -21.95 -20.87 -6.59
N GLY A 314 -20.77 -21.17 -6.06
CA GLY A 314 -19.85 -20.18 -5.50
C GLY A 314 -19.03 -19.52 -6.61
N LYS A 315 -19.59 -18.50 -7.27
CA LYS A 315 -18.87 -17.72 -8.30
C LYS A 315 -17.49 -17.24 -7.79
N ALA A 316 -16.49 -17.33 -8.66
CA ALA A 316 -15.13 -16.86 -8.37
C ALA A 316 -15.13 -15.37 -7.97
N ALA A 317 -14.46 -15.06 -6.85
CA ALA A 317 -14.29 -13.70 -6.35
C ALA A 317 -13.46 -12.86 -7.33
N ASP A 318 -13.70 -11.54 -7.36
CA ASP A 318 -12.92 -10.61 -8.15
C ASP A 318 -11.58 -10.30 -7.44
N PRO A 319 -10.41 -10.60 -8.05
CA PRO A 319 -9.11 -10.38 -7.41
C PRO A 319 -8.91 -8.94 -6.93
N SER A 320 -9.31 -7.96 -7.73
CA SER A 320 -9.17 -6.55 -7.38
C SER A 320 -10.07 -6.17 -6.21
N MET A 321 -11.21 -6.85 -6.01
CA MET A 321 -12.04 -6.64 -4.82
C MET A 321 -11.46 -7.33 -3.59
N VAL A 322 -10.83 -8.50 -3.74
CA VAL A 322 -10.08 -9.13 -2.64
C VAL A 322 -8.98 -8.20 -2.16
N PHE A 323 -8.21 -7.60 -3.09
CA PHE A 323 -7.25 -6.55 -2.79
C PHE A 323 -7.87 -5.42 -1.98
N ALA A 324 -9.02 -4.90 -2.45
CA ALA A 324 -9.66 -3.75 -1.86
C ALA A 324 -10.01 -3.97 -0.37
N PHE A 325 -10.56 -5.14 -0.04
CA PHE A 325 -10.88 -5.46 1.35
C PHE A 325 -9.64 -5.73 2.21
N LEU A 326 -8.56 -6.29 1.65
CA LEU A 326 -7.27 -6.39 2.35
C LEU A 326 -6.71 -4.99 2.66
N ALA A 327 -6.79 -4.06 1.70
CA ALA A 327 -6.42 -2.66 1.88
C ALA A 327 -7.29 -1.99 2.96
N MET A 328 -8.60 -2.19 2.96
CA MET A 328 -9.49 -1.70 4.02
C MET A 328 -9.08 -2.20 5.41
N GLY A 329 -8.59 -3.44 5.53
CA GLY A 329 -8.05 -3.96 6.79
C GLY A 329 -6.86 -3.17 7.32
N ARG A 330 -5.96 -2.74 6.43
CA ARG A 330 -4.86 -1.82 6.79
C ARG A 330 -5.39 -0.49 7.28
N GLY A 331 -6.42 0.04 6.64
CA GLY A 331 -7.09 1.28 7.04
C GLY A 331 -7.69 1.19 8.44
N VAL A 332 -8.35 0.09 8.77
CA VAL A 332 -8.86 -0.19 10.13
C VAL A 332 -7.71 -0.23 11.14
N GLY A 333 -6.61 -0.90 10.81
CA GLY A 333 -5.42 -0.94 11.67
C GLY A 333 -4.82 0.44 11.94
N ASN A 334 -4.80 1.32 10.92
CA ASN A 334 -4.34 2.71 11.05
C ASN A 334 -5.26 3.57 11.95
N VAL A 335 -6.56 3.33 11.94
CA VAL A 335 -7.48 4.05 12.85
C VAL A 335 -7.32 3.57 14.29
N ILE A 336 -7.10 2.26 14.49
CA ILE A 336 -6.91 1.66 15.83
C ILE A 336 -5.56 2.07 16.44
N SER A 337 -4.50 2.20 15.62
CA SER A 337 -3.14 2.48 16.09
C SER A 337 -3.04 3.80 16.86
N GLY A 338 -3.85 4.81 16.52
CA GLY A 338 -3.89 6.10 17.22
C GLY A 338 -4.20 5.96 18.72
N PRO A 339 -5.43 5.60 19.11
CA PRO A 339 -5.79 5.43 20.52
C PRO A 339 -4.97 4.35 21.24
N LEU A 340 -4.62 3.27 20.54
CA LEU A 340 -3.81 2.20 21.11
C LEU A 340 -2.41 2.69 21.48
N SER A 341 -1.80 3.55 20.66
CA SER A 341 -0.49 4.15 20.96
C SER A 341 -0.52 4.95 22.26
N GLU A 342 -1.61 5.70 22.50
CA GLU A 342 -1.79 6.52 23.70
C GLU A 342 -1.88 5.64 24.95
N VAL A 343 -2.66 4.56 24.89
CA VAL A 343 -2.77 3.59 25.98
C VAL A 343 -1.44 2.89 26.26
N LEU A 344 -0.71 2.48 25.22
CA LEU A 344 0.57 1.77 25.36
C LEU A 344 1.71 2.64 25.91
N VAL A 345 1.61 3.95 25.74
CA VAL A 345 2.59 4.91 26.29
C VAL A 345 2.11 5.52 27.62
N SER A 346 0.83 5.36 27.97
CA SER A 346 0.27 5.86 29.22
C SER A 346 1.05 5.36 30.44
N GLY A 347 1.47 6.28 31.32
CA GLY A 347 2.29 5.96 32.49
C GLY A 347 3.77 5.63 32.20
N MET A 348 4.24 5.75 30.94
CA MET A 348 5.62 5.46 30.52
C MET A 348 6.15 4.10 31.02
N PRO A 349 5.55 2.97 30.59
CA PRO A 349 5.89 1.65 31.07
C PRO A 349 7.39 1.32 30.85
N TRP A 350 7.98 0.68 31.86
CA TRP A 350 9.38 0.23 31.90
C TRP A 350 10.45 1.33 31.84
N LYS A 351 10.08 2.60 32.02
CA LYS A 351 11.03 3.72 32.05
C LYS A 351 12.10 3.52 33.13
N GLY A 352 13.37 3.44 32.73
CA GLY A 352 14.52 3.23 33.62
C GLY A 352 14.68 1.81 34.18
N GLN A 353 13.76 0.88 33.87
CA GLN A 353 13.77 -0.49 34.39
C GLN A 353 14.24 -1.54 33.36
N ALA A 354 14.21 -1.21 32.07
CA ALA A 354 14.57 -2.12 30.99
C ALA A 354 15.79 -1.64 30.20
N PHE A 355 16.51 -2.58 29.59
CA PHE A 355 17.74 -2.30 28.82
C PHE A 355 17.43 -1.64 27.46
N GLY A 356 18.24 -0.66 27.06
CA GLY A 356 18.17 -0.02 25.74
C GLY A 356 16.84 0.72 25.49
N GLY A 357 16.32 0.60 24.27
CA GLY A 357 15.08 1.27 23.85
C GLY A 357 13.83 0.90 24.66
N TYR A 358 13.82 -0.29 25.30
CA TYR A 358 12.71 -0.71 26.16
C TYR A 358 12.64 0.11 27.46
N GLY A 359 13.76 0.63 27.94
CA GLY A 359 13.86 1.48 29.13
C GLY A 359 13.47 2.95 28.92
N SER A 360 13.08 3.32 27.71
CA SER A 360 12.82 4.71 27.32
C SER A 360 11.46 5.25 27.77
N GLY A 361 10.58 4.38 28.29
CA GLY A 361 9.15 4.68 28.53
C GLY A 361 8.25 4.31 27.35
N TYR A 362 8.82 3.93 26.20
CA TYR A 362 8.11 3.44 25.01
C TYR A 362 8.24 1.91 24.84
N GLY A 363 8.79 1.21 25.84
CA GLY A 363 9.11 -0.21 25.74
C GLY A 363 7.90 -1.11 25.51
N GLY A 364 6.76 -0.83 26.15
CA GLY A 364 5.51 -1.56 25.92
C GLY A 364 5.06 -1.48 24.46
N LEU A 365 5.27 -0.33 23.83
CA LEU A 365 4.91 -0.11 22.45
C LEU A 365 5.88 -0.81 21.48
N ILE A 366 7.19 -0.82 21.78
CA ILE A 366 8.20 -1.58 21.01
C ILE A 366 7.87 -3.08 21.06
N ALA A 367 7.57 -3.61 22.26
CA ALA A 367 7.20 -5.00 22.44
C ALA A 367 5.93 -5.37 21.66
N PHE A 368 4.90 -4.52 21.71
CA PHE A 368 3.68 -4.71 20.95
C PHE A 368 3.93 -4.71 19.43
N THR A 369 4.74 -3.77 18.95
CA THR A 369 5.11 -3.68 17.52
C THR A 369 5.85 -4.94 17.06
N GLY A 370 6.81 -5.44 17.85
CA GLY A 370 7.50 -6.70 17.56
C GLY A 370 6.55 -7.91 17.55
N ALA A 371 5.66 -8.01 18.55
CA ALA A 371 4.69 -9.09 18.64
C ALA A 371 3.71 -9.09 17.45
N SER A 372 3.19 -7.93 17.08
CA SER A 372 2.28 -7.78 15.92
C SER A 372 2.95 -8.12 14.59
N ALA A 373 4.23 -7.78 14.40
CA ALA A 373 5.00 -8.17 13.22
C ALA A 373 5.19 -9.69 13.13
N LEU A 374 5.46 -10.36 14.27
CA LEU A 374 5.54 -11.82 14.33
C LEU A 374 4.20 -12.49 14.01
N LEU A 375 3.10 -11.93 14.52
CA LEU A 375 1.74 -12.42 14.25
C LEU A 375 1.36 -12.25 12.77
N GLY A 376 1.79 -11.17 12.10
CA GLY A 376 1.60 -10.99 10.66
C GLY A 376 2.24 -12.10 9.81
N GLY A 377 3.39 -12.61 10.25
CA GLY A 377 4.05 -13.79 9.65
C GLY A 377 3.36 -15.12 9.95
N GLY A 378 2.46 -15.16 10.94
CA GLY A 378 1.73 -16.37 11.35
C GLY A 378 0.89 -17.00 10.24
N SER A 379 0.40 -16.17 9.30
CA SER A 379 -0.34 -16.64 8.11
C SER A 379 0.48 -17.59 7.22
N TYR A 380 1.81 -17.43 7.16
CA TYR A 380 2.72 -18.32 6.43
C TYR A 380 2.94 -19.65 7.17
N VAL A 381 3.13 -19.59 8.49
CA VAL A 381 3.29 -20.76 9.35
C VAL A 381 2.03 -21.64 9.28
N TRP A 382 0.86 -21.00 9.33
CA TRP A 382 -0.44 -21.68 9.30
C TRP A 382 -0.70 -22.39 7.96
N LYS A 383 -0.20 -21.84 6.85
CA LYS A 383 -0.23 -22.50 5.54
C LYS A 383 0.67 -23.74 5.50
N ARG A 384 1.82 -23.73 6.18
CA ARG A 384 2.71 -24.90 6.27
C ARG A 384 2.17 -26.00 7.19
N LEU A 385 1.33 -25.64 8.17
CA LEU A 385 0.70 -26.59 9.09
C LEU A 385 -0.49 -27.34 8.48
N GLY A 386 -0.86 -27.09 7.21
CA GLY A 386 -1.92 -27.82 6.50
C GLY A 386 -3.35 -27.51 7.00
N TRP A 387 -3.50 -26.48 7.84
CA TRP A 387 -4.81 -26.02 8.34
C TRP A 387 -5.50 -25.05 7.36
N MET A 388 -4.90 -24.85 6.18
CA MET A 388 -5.38 -24.11 5.02
C MET A 388 -4.91 -24.81 3.75
#